data_AF-A0A7T7WHL4-F1
#
_entry.id   AF-A0A7T7WHL4-F1
#
_cell.length_a   1.000
_cell.length_b   1.000
_cell.length_c   1.000
_cell.angle_alpha   90.00
_cell.angle_beta   90.00
_cell.angle_gamma   90.00
#
_symmetry.space_group_name_H-M   'P 1'
#
loop_
_entity.id
_entity.type
_entity.pdbx_description
1 polymer ?
#
loop_
_entity_poly.entity_id
_entity_poly.type
_entity_poly.pdbx_seq_one_letter_code
_entity_poly.pdbx_strand_id
1 'polypeptide(L)'
;MFFIFGVGPKTKVIEKSQFLCPVCRTRSGYELKQQRNYFSLFFIPLIPLSKAKSTFVRCLNCGTVMPSTVLNHAQPDPQRPSNLEA
;
A
#
# COMPACT_ATOMS: atom_id res chain seq x y z
N MET A 1 -13.35 -35.00 10.62
CA MET A 1 -12.36 -33.96 10.94
C MET A 1 -12.34 -32.97 9.78
N PHE A 2 -12.90 -31.76 9.92
CA PHE A 2 -12.86 -30.74 8.88
C PHE A 2 -11.63 -29.85 9.09
N PHE A 3 -10.64 -29.96 8.21
CA PHE A 3 -9.56 -28.99 8.11
C PHE A 3 -10.03 -27.85 7.21
N ILE A 4 -10.45 -26.73 7.81
CA ILE A 4 -10.78 -25.51 7.05
C ILE A 4 -9.49 -24.71 6.88
N PHE A 5 -8.91 -24.81 5.69
CA PHE A 5 -7.77 -24.00 5.26
C PHE A 5 -8.25 -22.98 4.22
N GLY A 6 -7.89 -21.71 4.41
CA GLY A 6 -8.26 -20.62 3.51
C GLY A 6 -7.06 -19.74 3.19
N VAL A 7 -6.79 -19.51 1.90
CA VAL A 7 -5.76 -18.57 1.45
C VAL A 7 -6.48 -17.38 0.83
N GLY A 8 -6.23 -16.17 1.36
CA GLY A 8 -6.91 -14.96 0.90
C GLY A 8 -5.96 -13.78 0.70
N PRO A 9 -6.16 -12.95 -0.34
CA PRO A 9 -5.46 -11.68 -0.46
C PRO A 9 -6.00 -10.70 0.59
N LYS A 10 -5.09 -10.01 1.29
CA LYS A 10 -5.40 -8.87 2.14
C LYS A 10 -4.66 -7.65 1.61
N THR A 11 -5.41 -6.58 1.40
CA THR A 11 -4.86 -5.27 1.00
C THR A 11 -4.60 -4.46 2.26
N LYS A 12 -3.35 -4.04 2.45
CA LYS A 12 -2.94 -3.11 3.52
C LYS A 12 -2.43 -1.83 2.89
N VAL A 13 -2.82 -0.68 3.44
CA VAL A 13 -2.16 0.59 3.11
C VAL A 13 -0.82 0.59 3.82
N ILE A 14 0.27 0.75 3.07
CA ILE A 14 1.64 0.77 3.57
C ILE A 14 2.06 2.19 3.95
N GLU A 15 1.70 3.16 3.11
CA GLU A 15 2.17 4.52 3.27
C GLU A 15 1.19 5.51 2.65
N LYS A 16 1.13 6.72 3.21
CA LYS A 16 0.45 7.86 2.61
C LYS A 16 1.37 9.05 2.67
N SER A 17 1.82 9.56 1.53
CA SER A 17 2.66 10.76 1.50
C SER A 17 2.32 11.60 0.27
N GLN A 18 3.08 12.66 0.01
CA GLN A 18 2.87 13.52 -1.15
C GLN A 18 3.88 13.19 -2.25
N PHE A 19 3.42 13.15 -3.49
CA PHE A 19 4.28 12.99 -4.66
C PHE A 19 3.85 13.92 -5.79
N LEU A 20 4.74 14.15 -6.75
CA LEU A 20 4.39 14.79 -8.00
C LEU A 20 3.71 13.75 -8.91
N CYS A 21 2.42 13.92 -9.16
CA CYS A 21 1.68 13.00 -10.00
C CYS A 21 2.10 13.18 -11.48
N PRO A 22 2.57 12.13 -12.20
CA PRO A 22 2.97 12.26 -13.60
C PRO A 22 1.77 12.52 -14.54
N VAL A 23 0.55 12.17 -14.12
CA VAL A 23 -0.68 12.38 -14.91
C VAL A 23 -1.18 13.80 -14.74
N CYS A 24 -1.25 14.24 -13.48
CA CYS A 24 -1.94 15.46 -13.08
C CYS A 24 -0.95 16.64 -13.00
N ARG A 25 0.36 16.34 -13.12
CA ARG A 25 1.51 17.26 -13.06
C ARG A 25 1.44 18.23 -11.87
N THR A 26 0.84 17.77 -10.79
CA THR A 26 0.64 18.54 -9.56
C THR A 26 1.10 17.73 -8.35
N ARG A 27 1.52 18.42 -7.29
CA ARG A 27 1.91 17.80 -6.03
C ARG A 27 0.64 17.40 -5.31
N SER A 28 0.49 16.11 -5.02
CA SER A 28 -0.73 15.59 -4.41
C SER A 28 -0.42 14.42 -3.50
N GLY A 29 -1.31 14.17 -2.54
CA GLY A 29 -1.24 12.97 -1.73
C GLY A 29 -1.37 11.70 -2.57
N TYR A 30 -0.68 10.65 -2.18
CA TYR A 30 -0.90 9.28 -2.66
C TYR A 30 -1.12 8.32 -1.50
N GLU A 31 -1.78 7.20 -1.81
CA GLU A 31 -1.86 6.04 -0.94
C GLU A 31 -1.12 4.87 -1.58
N LEU A 32 -0.06 4.38 -0.94
CA LEU A 32 0.61 3.15 -1.30
C LEU A 32 -0.13 1.98 -0.66
N LYS A 33 -0.72 1.14 -1.49
CA LYS A 33 -1.46 -0.07 -1.09
C LYS A 33 -0.66 -1.28 -1.52
N GLN A 34 -0.54 -2.23 -0.62
CA GLN A 34 0.15 -3.49 -0.88
C GLN A 34 -0.77 -4.65 -0.59
N GLN A 35 -0.87 -5.55 -1.55
CA GLN A 35 -1.62 -6.78 -1.43
C GLN A 35 -0.67 -7.90 -1.04
N ARG A 36 -0.96 -8.53 0.09
CA ARG A 36 -0.23 -9.70 0.58
C ARG A 36 -1.21 -10.86 0.77
N ASN A 37 -0.77 -12.06 0.42
CA ASN A 37 -1.55 -13.27 0.66
C ASN A 37 -1.27 -13.76 2.08
N TYR A 38 -2.33 -13.97 2.87
CA TYR A 38 -2.23 -14.53 4.21
C TYR A 38 -2.81 -15.95 4.22
N PHE A 39 -2.14 -16.85 4.94
CA PHE A 39 -2.67 -18.17 5.23
C PHE A 39 -3.50 -18.11 6.48
N SER A 40 -4.76 -18.55 6.38
CA SER A 40 -5.62 -18.74 7.53
C SER A 40 -5.78 -20.23 7.77
N LEU A 41 -5.30 -20.67 8.93
CA LEU A 41 -5.49 -22.01 9.47
C LEU A 41 -6.46 -21.85 10.64
N PHE A 42 -7.63 -22.48 10.59
CA PHE A 42 -8.59 -22.44 11.71
C PHE A 42 -9.02 -21.01 12.13
N PHE A 43 -9.33 -20.12 11.17
CA PHE A 43 -9.72 -18.71 11.41
C PHE A 43 -8.64 -17.76 11.96
N ILE A 44 -7.46 -18.25 12.34
CA ILE A 44 -6.37 -17.41 12.84
C ILE A 44 -5.33 -17.24 11.73
N PRO A 45 -5.19 -16.04 11.12
CA PRO A 45 -4.18 -15.80 10.09
C PRO A 45 -2.78 -15.73 10.72
N LEU A 46 -2.15 -16.88 10.96
CA LEU A 46 -0.90 -16.97 11.75
C LEU A 46 0.38 -16.79 10.93
N ILE A 47 0.39 -17.04 9.61
CA ILE A 47 1.64 -17.04 8.83
C ILE A 47 1.47 -16.36 7.45
N PRO A 48 2.24 -15.30 7.14
CA PRO A 48 2.28 -14.73 5.80
C PRO A 48 2.98 -15.72 4.85
N LEU A 49 2.23 -16.35 3.94
CA LEU A 49 2.73 -17.41 3.07
C LEU A 49 3.58 -16.90 1.89
N SER A 50 3.66 -15.60 1.62
CA SER A 50 4.35 -15.11 0.42
C SER A 50 4.80 -13.65 0.51
N LYS A 51 5.83 -13.33 -0.28
CA LYS A 51 6.25 -11.95 -0.61
C LYS A 51 5.04 -11.17 -1.14
N ALA A 52 5.00 -9.87 -0.87
CA ALA A 52 3.93 -9.00 -1.35
C ALA A 52 3.76 -9.12 -2.87
N LYS A 53 2.54 -9.46 -3.31
CA LYS A 53 2.28 -9.87 -4.69
C LYS A 53 2.09 -8.68 -5.61
N SER A 54 1.55 -7.58 -5.07
CA SER A 54 1.37 -6.33 -5.81
C SER A 54 1.41 -5.14 -4.86
N THR A 55 2.16 -4.12 -5.24
CA THR A 55 2.15 -2.81 -4.59
C THR A 55 1.72 -1.79 -5.63
N PHE A 56 0.69 -1.03 -5.30
CA PHE A 56 0.08 -0.04 -6.18
C PHE A 56 -0.13 1.26 -5.42
N VAL A 57 -0.11 2.35 -6.17
CA VAL A 57 -0.12 3.72 -5.70
C VAL A 57 -1.37 4.34 -6.24
N ARG A 58 -2.17 4.94 -5.37
CA ARG A 58 -3.35 5.69 -5.80
C ARG A 58 -3.10 7.17 -5.56
N CYS A 59 -3.19 7.99 -6.60
CA CYS A 59 -3.23 9.43 -6.42
C CYS A 59 -4.55 9.83 -5.75
N LEU A 60 -4.49 10.62 -4.68
CA LEU A 60 -5.68 11.12 -3.98
C LEU A 60 -6.35 12.30 -4.71
N ASN A 61 -5.64 12.97 -5.61
CA ASN A 61 -6.16 14.10 -6.36
C ASN A 61 -6.96 13.66 -7.59
N CYS A 62 -6.37 12.81 -8.44
CA CYS A 62 -7.00 12.36 -9.69
C CYS A 62 -7.46 10.89 -9.67
N GLY A 63 -7.23 10.16 -8.58
CA GLY A 63 -7.72 8.78 -8.41
C GLY A 63 -6.97 7.72 -9.22
N THR A 64 -5.98 8.11 -10.04
CA THR A 64 -5.23 7.20 -10.89
C THR A 64 -4.46 6.17 -10.06
N VAL A 65 -4.56 4.91 -10.46
CA VAL A 65 -3.83 3.79 -9.84
C VAL A 65 -2.62 3.47 -10.70
N MET A 66 -1.45 3.47 -10.08
CA MET A 66 -0.14 3.31 -10.71
C MET A 66 0.63 2.17 -10.02
N PRO A 67 1.59 1.53 -10.70
CA PRO A 67 2.52 0.63 -10.02
C PRO A 67 3.44 1.41 -9.07
N SER A 68 3.86 0.78 -7.97
CA SER A 68 4.80 1.40 -7.01
C SER A 68 6.15 1.80 -7.61
N THR A 69 6.51 1.28 -8.78
CA THR A 69 7.72 1.66 -9.51
C THR A 69 7.78 3.17 -9.80
N VAL A 70 6.63 3.83 -9.94
CA VAL A 70 6.56 5.28 -10.18
C VAL A 70 7.15 6.09 -9.01
N LEU A 71 7.08 5.58 -7.78
CA LEU A 71 7.72 6.22 -6.62
C LEU A 71 9.23 6.10 -6.58
N ASN A 72 9.82 5.07 -7.18
CA ASN A 72 11.29 4.96 -7.18
C ASN A 72 11.94 6.13 -7.93
N HIS A 73 11.23 6.69 -8.92
CA HIS A 73 11.68 7.86 -9.68
C HIS A 73 11.20 9.18 -9.07
N ALA A 74 10.02 9.19 -8.44
CA ALA A 74 9.50 10.32 -7.69
C ALA A 74 9.75 10.06 -6.21
N GLN A 75 10.99 10.30 -5.73
CA GLN A 75 11.38 10.15 -4.33
C GLN A 75 10.25 10.65 -3.41
N PRO A 76 9.60 9.76 -2.64
CA PRO A 76 8.58 10.18 -1.70
C PRO A 76 9.25 11.01 -0.62
N ASP A 77 8.71 12.20 -0.40
CA ASP A 77 9.15 13.08 0.67
C ASP A 77 8.88 12.35 2.00
N PRO A 78 9.91 11.93 2.76
CA PRO A 78 9.71 11.18 3.98
C PRO A 78 8.85 12.02 4.90
N GLN A 79 7.75 11.43 5.37
CA GLN A 79 6.80 11.99 6.34
C GLN A 79 7.47 13.04 7.22
N ARG A 80 7.22 14.34 6.97
CA ARG A 80 7.61 15.39 7.92
C ARG A 80 6.60 15.29 9.07
N PRO A 81 6.94 14.70 10.24
CA PRO A 81 6.04 14.80 11.37
C PRO A 81 5.90 16.29 11.66
N SER A 82 4.67 16.82 11.61
CA SER A 82 4.39 18.15 12.15
C SER A 82 4.45 18.07 13.67
N ASN A 83 5.66 17.95 14.22
CA ASN A 83 5.93 18.35 15.58
C ASN A 83 6.09 19.87 15.55
N LEU A 84 4.95 20.54 15.61
CA LEU A 84 4.72 21.98 15.76
C LEU A 84 3.18 22.02 15.81
N GLU A 85 2.44 22.33 16.89
CA GLU A 85 2.60 22.94 18.21
C GLU A 85 1.54 22.23 19.11
N ALA A 86 1.62 22.11 20.44
CA ALA A 86 1.88 23.11 21.49
C ALA A 86 2.25 22.42 22.82
#